data_AF-A0A124FYQ7-F1
#
_entry.id   AF-A0A124FYQ7-F1
#
_cell.length_a   1.000
_cell.length_b   1.000
_cell.length_c   1.000
_cell.angle_alpha   90.00
_cell.angle_beta   90.00
_cell.angle_gamma   90.00
#
_symmetry.space_group_name_H-M   'P 1'
#
loop_
_entity.id
_entity.type
_entity.pdbx_description
1 polymer ?
#
loop_
_entity_poly.entity_id
_entity_poly.type
_entity_poly.pdbx_seq_one_letter_code
_entity_poly.pdbx_strand_id
1 'polypeptide(L)'
;DLNCHTERIGRFASKKPGQDRKADSYLTYCLNREDLTRVFCRFANDFDWVRWLDSRGLLDSLFNEDGPLDEIERNLAAWFVKTAFESSDQEHLTFLVSRNSLLHPYLVSSIVQYLANNEIEKPGDCLAEWLNLILNNWHKRDTPDQAMLEALKKVEITESPWIITKTIQNFFSLSQTGREATLSLFHRQYDLEPLVTTDCLKRLWSELLEPNLAILYEDILSILTSQLMKAVADMSVLNSTLREHDSICGARKVIEESEGEAGPEWLHIFIDMMRDTILFLIKTDDKSREFYYEWWRRSKAPILWRILLYAISEDPSCSDDYRIGVILDNGWLTNPVLRVEIVKIIRNSLRATSISLKKMVVETIEAEANKVNKGSEHIAGLRLNPVIEEMLSIVEESAVDSPEIRRLIEALEEKNNDPTRQ
;
A
#
# COMPACT_ATOMS: atom_id res chain seq x y z
N ASP A 1 46.66 20.84 -22.27
CA ASP A 1 47.33 19.55 -22.02
C ASP A 1 46.66 18.85 -20.84
N LEU A 2 45.72 17.93 -21.12
CA LEU A 2 44.95 17.21 -20.10
C LEU A 2 45.83 16.26 -19.29
N ASN A 3 46.91 15.73 -19.88
CA ASN A 3 47.82 14.80 -19.21
C ASN A 3 48.61 15.52 -18.10
N CYS A 4 49.14 16.71 -18.41
CA CYS A 4 49.80 17.55 -17.41
C CYS A 4 48.83 17.94 -16.27
N HIS A 5 47.59 18.29 -16.59
CA HIS A 5 46.58 18.55 -15.56
C HIS A 5 46.26 17.30 -14.72
N THR A 6 46.21 16.12 -15.35
CA THR A 6 45.90 14.85 -14.67
C THR A 6 46.95 14.48 -13.65
N GLU A 7 48.23 14.52 -14.02
CA GLU A 7 49.32 14.26 -13.07
C GLU A 7 49.31 15.24 -11.90
N ARG A 8 49.04 16.52 -12.19
CA ARG A 8 49.04 17.58 -11.19
C ARG A 8 47.84 17.49 -10.25
N ILE A 9 46.64 17.21 -10.78
CA ILE A 9 45.44 16.98 -9.97
C ILE A 9 45.64 15.76 -9.09
N GLY A 10 46.13 14.64 -9.64
CA GLY A 10 46.40 13.42 -8.86
C GLY A 10 47.34 13.68 -7.68
N ARG A 11 48.44 14.42 -7.88
CA ARG A 11 49.38 14.77 -6.80
C ARG A 11 48.75 15.56 -5.66
N PHE A 12 47.73 16.39 -5.93
CA PHE A 12 47.06 17.19 -4.92
C PHE A 12 45.84 16.48 -4.33
N ALA A 13 44.98 15.90 -5.16
CA ALA A 13 43.74 15.24 -4.76
C ALA A 13 43.97 13.93 -3.99
N SER A 14 45.11 13.23 -4.21
CA SER A 14 45.49 12.07 -3.39
C SER A 14 45.96 12.42 -1.96
N LYS A 15 46.02 13.71 -1.60
CA LYS A 15 46.40 14.18 -0.24
C LYS A 15 45.20 14.81 0.45
N LYS A 16 45.33 15.07 1.76
CA LYS A 16 44.30 15.83 2.49
C LYS A 16 44.24 17.29 2.00
N PRO A 17 43.04 17.84 1.79
CA PRO A 17 42.85 19.22 1.35
C PRO A 17 43.35 20.25 2.37
N GLY A 18 43.53 21.50 1.93
CA GLY A 18 43.78 22.64 2.81
C GLY A 18 45.22 22.78 3.34
N GLN A 19 46.14 21.92 2.90
CA GLN A 19 47.55 21.99 3.29
C GLN A 19 48.37 23.02 2.48
N ASP A 20 47.97 23.29 1.23
CA ASP A 20 48.67 24.23 0.34
C ASP A 20 47.67 25.15 -0.38
N ARG A 21 47.72 26.45 -0.06
CA ARG A 21 46.85 27.47 -0.67
C ARG A 21 46.97 27.54 -2.20
N LYS A 22 48.16 27.28 -2.76
CA LYS A 22 48.35 27.28 -4.22
C LYS A 22 47.72 26.05 -4.87
N ALA A 23 47.78 24.90 -4.20
CA ALA A 23 47.09 23.69 -4.64
C ALA A 23 45.57 23.91 -4.59
N ASP A 24 45.06 24.50 -3.51
CA ASP A 24 43.63 24.80 -3.35
C ASP A 24 43.11 25.71 -4.46
N SER A 25 43.79 26.83 -4.75
CA SER A 25 43.40 27.74 -5.84
C SER A 25 43.45 27.06 -7.21
N TYR A 26 44.44 26.19 -7.44
CA TYR A 26 44.55 25.42 -8.68
C TYR A 26 43.39 24.41 -8.83
N LEU A 27 43.03 23.69 -7.77
CA LEU A 27 41.92 22.74 -7.79
C LEU A 27 40.58 23.45 -7.96
N THR A 28 40.35 24.58 -7.29
CA THR A 28 39.14 25.40 -7.52
C THR A 28 39.04 25.87 -8.97
N TYR A 29 40.15 26.25 -9.61
CA TYR A 29 40.16 26.55 -11.04
C TYR A 29 39.79 25.32 -11.89
N CYS A 30 40.34 24.15 -11.58
CA CYS A 30 40.04 22.91 -12.29
C CYS A 30 38.56 22.51 -12.20
N LEU A 31 37.91 22.75 -11.07
CA LEU A 31 36.51 22.40 -10.82
C LEU A 31 35.49 23.27 -11.57
N ASN A 32 35.94 24.31 -12.29
CA ASN A 32 35.10 25.04 -13.24
C ASN A 32 35.11 24.43 -14.65
N ARG A 33 35.78 23.29 -14.82
CA ARG A 33 35.90 22.58 -16.10
C ARG A 33 35.49 21.12 -15.93
N GLU A 34 34.58 20.68 -16.79
CA GLU A 34 34.03 19.31 -16.77
C GLU A 34 35.13 18.24 -16.87
N ASP A 35 36.04 18.39 -17.84
CA ASP A 35 37.12 17.43 -18.11
C ASP A 35 38.06 17.26 -16.91
N LEU A 36 38.36 18.36 -16.22
CA LEU A 36 39.25 18.37 -15.06
C LEU A 36 38.53 17.96 -13.76
N THR A 37 37.23 18.21 -13.65
CA THR A 37 36.38 17.74 -12.54
C THR A 37 36.34 16.23 -12.51
N ARG A 38 36.10 15.58 -13.66
CA ARG A 38 36.16 14.11 -13.76
C ARG A 38 37.49 13.55 -13.28
N VAL A 39 38.59 14.23 -13.60
CA VAL A 39 39.93 13.83 -13.16
C VAL A 39 40.09 14.01 -11.66
N PHE A 40 39.61 15.11 -11.08
CA PHE A 40 39.60 15.33 -9.64
C PHE A 40 38.85 14.22 -8.90
N CYS A 41 37.63 13.91 -9.35
CA CYS A 41 36.77 12.86 -8.77
C CYS A 41 37.41 11.45 -8.80
N ARG A 42 38.41 11.20 -9.66
CA ARG A 42 39.12 9.91 -9.68
C ARG A 42 40.15 9.75 -8.56
N PHE A 43 40.65 10.86 -8.00
CA PHE A 43 41.75 10.84 -7.04
C PHE A 43 41.35 11.26 -5.63
N ALA A 44 40.27 12.05 -5.49
CA ALA A 44 39.78 12.54 -4.21
C ALA A 44 38.88 11.48 -3.53
N ASN A 45 39.44 10.61 -2.69
CA ASN A 45 38.66 9.53 -2.04
C ASN A 45 38.37 9.77 -0.54
N ASP A 46 39.04 10.73 0.09
CA ASP A 46 38.91 11.04 1.52
C ASP A 46 37.71 11.98 1.76
N PHE A 47 36.96 11.76 2.84
CA PHE A 47 35.82 12.60 3.24
C PHE A 47 36.21 14.07 3.50
N ASP A 48 37.48 14.35 3.84
CA ASP A 48 37.97 15.72 3.96
C ASP A 48 37.76 16.53 2.65
N TRP A 49 37.73 15.87 1.49
CA TRP A 49 37.40 16.52 0.21
C TRP A 49 35.94 16.94 0.12
N VAL A 50 35.02 16.21 0.73
CA VAL A 50 33.60 16.60 0.85
C VAL A 50 33.52 17.92 1.63
N ARG A 51 34.16 17.98 2.82
CA ARG A 51 34.21 19.20 3.64
C ARG A 51 34.84 20.38 2.87
N TRP A 52 35.89 20.12 2.10
CA TRP A 52 36.58 21.14 1.33
C TRP A 52 35.73 21.71 0.19
N LEU A 53 35.01 20.85 -0.55
CA LEU A 53 34.08 21.28 -1.60
C LEU A 53 32.89 22.04 -1.02
N ASP A 54 32.35 21.55 0.10
CA ASP A 54 31.25 22.17 0.83
C ASP A 54 31.59 23.59 1.29
N SER A 55 32.78 23.78 1.89
CA SER A 55 33.26 25.10 2.33
C SER A 55 33.39 26.15 1.20
N ARG A 56 33.29 25.72 -0.06
CA ARG A 56 33.37 26.54 -1.27
C ARG A 56 32.04 26.66 -2.01
N GLY A 57 30.96 26.09 -1.47
CA GLY A 57 29.62 26.09 -2.07
C GLY A 57 29.49 25.23 -3.32
N LEU A 58 30.48 24.36 -3.60
CA LEU A 58 30.47 23.53 -4.82
C LEU A 58 29.53 22.33 -4.73
N LEU A 59 28.97 22.05 -3.55
CA LEU A 59 27.97 21.01 -3.32
C LEU A 59 26.57 21.57 -3.07
N ASP A 60 26.39 22.90 -3.06
CA ASP A 60 25.11 23.53 -2.66
C ASP A 60 23.95 23.10 -3.57
N SER A 61 24.20 22.88 -4.86
CA SER A 61 23.17 22.43 -5.80
C SER A 61 22.68 21.00 -5.54
N LEU A 62 23.42 20.18 -4.81
CA LEU A 62 22.97 18.84 -4.39
C LEU A 62 21.87 18.90 -3.31
N PHE A 63 21.69 20.07 -2.69
CA PHE A 63 20.76 20.34 -1.59
C PHE A 63 19.63 21.30 -2.01
N ASN A 64 19.37 21.37 -3.31
CA ASN A 64 18.27 22.13 -3.89
C ASN A 64 17.37 21.16 -4.68
N GLU A 65 16.06 21.14 -4.44
CA GLU A 65 15.14 20.28 -5.19
C GLU A 65 14.90 20.79 -6.62
N ASP A 66 15.08 22.10 -6.83
CA ASP A 66 14.67 22.78 -8.05
C ASP A 66 15.86 23.09 -8.98
N GLY A 67 15.65 22.82 -10.26
CA GLY A 67 16.55 23.19 -11.35
C GLY A 67 17.41 22.04 -11.85
N PRO A 68 17.86 22.06 -13.11
CA PRO A 68 18.71 21.01 -13.65
C PRO A 68 20.15 21.16 -13.11
N LEU A 69 20.76 20.05 -12.72
CA LEU A 69 22.20 20.02 -12.48
C LEU A 69 22.96 20.13 -13.81
N ASP A 70 24.05 20.89 -13.81
CA ASP A 70 25.02 20.89 -14.91
C ASP A 70 25.91 19.63 -14.88
N GLU A 71 26.80 19.50 -15.87
CA GLU A 71 27.63 18.31 -16.00
C GLU A 71 28.68 18.19 -14.89
N ILE A 72 29.17 19.32 -14.35
CA ILE A 72 30.14 19.34 -13.24
C ILE A 72 29.44 18.85 -11.97
N GLU A 73 28.25 19.38 -11.69
CA GLU A 73 27.42 19.03 -10.54
C GLU A 73 27.01 17.56 -10.56
N ARG A 74 26.63 17.01 -11.73
CA ARG A 74 26.36 15.57 -11.89
C ARG A 74 27.60 14.72 -11.62
N ASN A 75 28.78 15.14 -12.11
CA ASN A 75 30.04 14.44 -11.83
C ASN A 75 30.38 14.47 -10.33
N LEU A 76 30.11 15.59 -9.64
CA LEU A 76 30.30 15.72 -8.20
C LEU A 76 29.29 14.88 -7.41
N ALA A 77 28.03 14.81 -7.84
CA ALA A 77 27.02 13.94 -7.24
C ALA A 77 27.42 12.46 -7.34
N ALA A 78 27.78 11.99 -8.54
CA ALA A 78 28.20 10.61 -8.77
C ALA A 78 29.48 10.26 -7.97
N TRP A 79 30.42 11.20 -7.90
CA TRP A 79 31.61 11.07 -7.08
C TRP A 79 31.28 10.96 -5.58
N PHE A 80 30.43 11.84 -5.06
CA PHE A 80 30.02 11.85 -3.66
C PHE A 80 29.39 10.50 -3.27
N VAL A 81 28.50 9.97 -4.11
CA VAL A 81 27.86 8.67 -3.87
C VAL A 81 28.90 7.56 -3.84
N LYS A 82 29.81 7.55 -4.80
CA LYS A 82 30.88 6.56 -4.85
C LYS A 82 31.74 6.57 -3.57
N THR A 83 32.21 7.75 -3.13
CA THR A 83 33.04 7.86 -1.93
C THR A 83 32.26 7.52 -0.66
N ALA A 84 30.96 7.80 -0.62
CA ALA A 84 30.09 7.47 0.51
C ALA A 84 30.05 5.98 0.82
N PHE A 85 30.01 5.13 -0.21
CA PHE A 85 29.94 3.69 -0.04
C PHE A 85 31.29 2.98 -0.08
N GLU A 86 32.32 3.57 -0.69
CA GLU A 86 33.70 3.03 -0.66
C GLU A 86 34.42 3.33 0.66
N SER A 87 34.07 4.43 1.34
CA SER A 87 34.63 4.72 2.68
C SER A 87 34.04 3.79 3.75
N SER A 88 34.80 3.43 4.78
CA SER A 88 34.30 2.61 5.91
C SER A 88 33.33 3.37 6.80
N ASP A 89 33.38 4.70 6.81
CA ASP A 89 32.78 5.53 7.86
C ASP A 89 31.38 6.04 7.48
N GLN A 90 30.58 6.45 8.47
CA GLN A 90 29.25 7.04 8.28
C GLN A 90 29.29 8.58 8.10
N GLU A 91 30.47 9.15 7.83
CA GLU A 91 30.64 10.61 7.74
C GLU A 91 29.80 11.24 6.63
N HIS A 92 29.68 10.56 5.47
CA HIS A 92 28.87 11.04 4.34
C HIS A 92 27.37 11.08 4.68
N LEU A 93 26.86 10.05 5.36
CA LEU A 93 25.47 10.02 5.80
C LEU A 93 25.20 11.12 6.83
N THR A 94 26.07 11.24 7.83
CA THR A 94 25.99 12.29 8.86
C THR A 94 26.02 13.68 8.25
N PHE A 95 26.84 13.88 7.21
CA PHE A 95 26.92 15.13 6.47
C PHE A 95 25.60 15.47 5.78
N LEU A 96 25.01 14.53 5.04
CA LEU A 96 23.72 14.74 4.39
C LEU A 96 22.61 15.05 5.40
N VAL A 97 22.57 14.32 6.52
CA VAL A 97 21.56 14.54 7.59
C VAL A 97 21.77 15.90 8.26
N SER A 98 23.02 16.31 8.50
CA SER A 98 23.34 17.58 9.19
C SER A 98 22.94 18.83 8.40
N ARG A 99 22.88 18.73 7.07
CA ARG A 99 22.40 19.80 6.19
C ARG A 99 20.88 20.00 6.27
N ASN A 100 20.14 19.12 6.99
CA ASN A 100 18.69 19.15 7.20
C ASN A 100 17.90 19.48 5.91
N SER A 101 18.41 19.00 4.79
CA SER A 101 18.15 19.56 3.47
C SER A 101 17.37 18.60 2.62
N LEU A 102 16.48 19.16 1.82
CA LEU A 102 15.84 18.50 0.72
C LEU A 102 16.90 18.14 -0.32
N LEU A 103 17.11 16.84 -0.55
CA LEU A 103 18.13 16.37 -1.49
C LEU A 103 17.65 16.53 -2.92
N HIS A 104 18.55 16.97 -3.81
CA HIS A 104 18.26 17.05 -5.23
C HIS A 104 17.87 15.65 -5.78
N PRO A 105 16.80 15.52 -6.61
CA PRO A 105 16.32 14.23 -7.13
C PRO A 105 17.40 13.36 -7.79
N TYR A 106 18.30 13.99 -8.57
CA TYR A 106 19.45 13.33 -9.18
C TYR A 106 20.39 12.66 -8.15
N LEU A 107 20.65 13.30 -7.01
CA LEU A 107 21.48 12.72 -5.95
C LEU A 107 20.78 11.50 -5.34
N VAL A 108 19.50 11.62 -5.01
CA VAL A 108 18.70 10.51 -4.46
C VAL A 108 18.68 9.31 -5.42
N SER A 109 18.41 9.56 -6.71
CA SER A 109 18.43 8.54 -7.75
C SER A 109 19.82 7.90 -7.90
N SER A 110 20.88 8.69 -7.83
CA SER A 110 22.27 8.20 -7.91
C SER A 110 22.61 7.29 -6.72
N ILE A 111 22.19 7.65 -5.50
CA ILE A 111 22.37 6.81 -4.30
C ILE A 111 21.65 5.47 -4.49
N VAL A 112 20.38 5.50 -4.92
CA VAL A 112 19.56 4.30 -5.12
C VAL A 112 20.14 3.40 -6.20
N GLN A 113 20.56 3.96 -7.33
CA GLN A 113 21.21 3.20 -8.40
C GLN A 113 22.52 2.57 -7.94
N TYR A 114 23.32 3.29 -7.15
CA TYR A 114 24.56 2.76 -6.62
C TYR A 114 24.29 1.60 -5.66
N LEU A 115 23.34 1.77 -4.74
CA LEU A 115 22.89 0.72 -3.83
C LEU A 115 22.35 -0.48 -4.59
N ALA A 116 21.59 -0.31 -5.65
CA ALA A 116 21.06 -1.42 -6.45
C ALA A 116 22.17 -2.21 -7.15
N ASN A 117 23.10 -1.51 -7.81
CA ASN A 117 24.02 -2.12 -8.78
C ASN A 117 25.33 -2.65 -8.18
N ASN A 118 25.67 -2.30 -6.93
CA ASN A 118 26.94 -2.68 -6.32
C ASN A 118 26.72 -3.52 -5.06
N GLU A 119 27.58 -4.51 -4.82
CA GLU A 119 27.64 -5.17 -3.52
C GLU A 119 28.18 -4.19 -2.48
N ILE A 120 27.43 -4.01 -1.38
CA ILE A 120 27.76 -3.01 -0.37
C ILE A 120 28.20 -3.73 0.91
N GLU A 121 29.48 -3.60 1.24
CA GLU A 121 30.05 -4.12 2.49
C GLU A 121 29.80 -3.13 3.65
N LYS A 122 28.52 -2.93 4.02
CA LYS A 122 28.12 -2.09 5.15
C LYS A 122 27.20 -2.87 6.11
N PRO A 123 27.23 -2.57 7.42
CA PRO A 123 26.28 -3.13 8.37
C PRO A 123 24.82 -2.84 7.98
N GLY A 124 23.89 -3.76 8.29
CA GLY A 124 22.47 -3.64 7.97
C GLY A 124 21.84 -2.34 8.47
N ASP A 125 22.13 -1.95 9.72
CA ASP A 125 21.64 -0.69 10.32
C ASP A 125 22.07 0.55 9.51
N CYS A 126 23.31 0.55 9.01
CA CYS A 126 23.81 1.66 8.19
C CYS A 126 23.04 1.75 6.86
N LEU A 127 22.78 0.61 6.21
CA LEU A 127 21.96 0.55 4.99
C LEU A 127 20.52 1.01 5.25
N ALA A 128 19.93 0.64 6.40
CA ALA A 128 18.60 1.08 6.80
C ALA A 128 18.53 2.61 6.99
N GLU A 129 19.55 3.24 7.57
CA GLU A 129 19.62 4.70 7.69
C GLU A 129 19.77 5.40 6.34
N TRP A 130 20.56 4.84 5.42
CA TRP A 130 20.65 5.34 4.04
C TRP A 130 19.29 5.28 3.33
N LEU A 131 18.60 4.14 3.41
CA LEU A 131 17.25 3.99 2.85
C LEU A 131 16.25 4.94 3.51
N ASN A 132 16.37 5.19 4.81
CA ASN A 132 15.51 6.15 5.50
C ASN A 132 15.70 7.58 4.97
N LEU A 133 16.94 7.99 4.72
CA LEU A 133 17.25 9.28 4.08
C LEU A 133 16.65 9.34 2.68
N ILE A 134 16.81 8.27 1.88
CA ILE A 134 16.27 8.18 0.52
C ILE A 134 14.74 8.28 0.54
N LEU A 135 14.06 7.49 1.37
CA LEU A 135 12.60 7.48 1.47
C LEU A 135 12.03 8.83 1.94
N ASN A 136 12.76 9.57 2.77
CA ASN A 136 12.37 10.92 3.20
C ASN A 136 12.52 11.97 2.09
N ASN A 137 13.48 11.78 1.18
CA ASN A 137 13.78 12.70 0.08
C ASN A 137 13.31 12.14 -1.26
N TRP A 138 12.42 11.15 -1.24
CA TRP A 138 11.98 10.49 -2.45
C TRP A 138 11.00 11.38 -3.21
N HIS A 139 11.40 11.77 -4.42
CA HIS A 139 10.60 12.60 -5.29
C HIS A 139 9.60 11.73 -6.04
N LYS A 140 8.32 11.85 -5.67
CA LYS A 140 7.17 11.06 -6.18
C LYS A 140 6.96 11.07 -7.70
N ARG A 141 7.73 11.86 -8.46
CA ARG A 141 7.63 12.00 -9.92
C ARG A 141 8.72 11.24 -10.68
N ASP A 142 9.80 10.86 -10.01
CA ASP A 142 10.87 10.06 -10.58
C ASP A 142 10.75 8.65 -9.99
N THR A 143 10.48 7.66 -10.84
CA THR A 143 10.27 6.25 -10.43
C THR A 143 11.52 5.40 -10.64
N PRO A 144 12.44 5.31 -9.67
CA PRO A 144 13.38 4.19 -9.60
C PRO A 144 12.71 2.92 -9.05
N ASP A 145 11.64 2.44 -9.69
CA ASP A 145 10.82 1.34 -9.15
C ASP A 145 11.65 0.07 -8.94
N GLN A 146 12.53 -0.24 -9.89
CA GLN A 146 13.37 -1.43 -9.81
C GLN A 146 14.61 -1.25 -8.95
N ALA A 147 15.32 -0.14 -9.12
CA ALA A 147 16.55 0.10 -8.37
C ALA A 147 16.26 0.25 -6.86
N MET A 148 15.12 0.85 -6.50
CA MET A 148 14.70 0.93 -5.11
C MET A 148 14.41 -0.46 -4.53
N LEU A 149 13.72 -1.34 -5.27
CA LEU A 149 13.46 -2.70 -4.81
C LEU A 149 14.77 -3.49 -4.60
N GLU A 150 15.71 -3.40 -5.53
CA GLU A 150 17.02 -4.04 -5.38
C GLU A 150 17.84 -3.46 -4.21
N ALA A 151 17.71 -2.16 -3.93
CA ALA A 151 18.33 -1.55 -2.75
C ALA A 151 17.69 -2.04 -1.44
N LEU A 152 16.36 -2.17 -1.39
CA LEU A 152 15.63 -2.65 -0.21
C LEU A 152 15.97 -4.10 0.14
N LYS A 153 16.18 -4.95 -0.86
CA LYS A 153 16.58 -6.36 -0.66
C LYS A 153 17.92 -6.53 0.05
N LYS A 154 18.76 -5.49 0.06
CA LYS A 154 20.08 -5.53 0.72
C LYS A 154 20.01 -5.33 2.22
N VAL A 155 18.85 -4.97 2.76
CA VAL A 155 18.63 -4.90 4.20
C VAL A 155 18.06 -6.20 4.72
N GLU A 156 18.63 -6.69 5.83
CA GLU A 156 18.06 -7.80 6.56
C GLU A 156 16.81 -7.36 7.32
N ILE A 157 15.66 -7.90 6.90
CA ILE A 157 14.34 -7.55 7.44
C ILE A 157 14.24 -7.89 8.93
N THR A 158 14.92 -8.94 9.38
CA THR A 158 14.97 -9.35 10.79
C THR A 158 15.68 -8.35 11.69
N GLU A 159 16.69 -7.66 11.15
CA GLU A 159 17.48 -6.67 11.91
C GLU A 159 16.79 -5.30 11.90
N SER A 160 16.25 -4.90 10.74
CA SER A 160 15.64 -3.59 10.54
C SER A 160 14.25 -3.70 9.90
N PRO A 161 13.24 -4.23 10.59
CA PRO A 161 11.87 -4.31 10.05
C PRO A 161 11.27 -2.92 9.80
N TRP A 162 11.63 -1.94 10.64
CA TRP A 162 11.11 -0.57 10.60
C TRP A 162 11.34 0.13 9.25
N ILE A 163 12.43 -0.18 8.53
CA ILE A 163 12.67 0.45 7.22
C ILE A 163 11.71 -0.12 6.18
N ILE A 164 11.37 -1.41 6.28
CA ILE A 164 10.37 -2.05 5.44
C ILE A 164 8.97 -1.51 5.78
N THR A 165 8.64 -1.35 7.06
CA THR A 165 7.41 -0.68 7.51
C THR A 165 7.29 0.70 6.86
N LYS A 166 8.38 1.48 6.87
CA LYS A 166 8.42 2.82 6.25
C LYS A 166 8.27 2.75 4.72
N THR A 167 8.85 1.76 4.07
CA THR A 167 8.64 1.51 2.64
C THR A 167 7.17 1.22 2.36
N ILE A 168 6.52 0.35 3.14
CA ILE A 168 5.09 0.06 2.99
C ILE A 168 4.29 1.35 3.18
N GLN A 169 4.58 2.14 4.22
CA GLN A 169 3.90 3.42 4.43
C GLN A 169 4.04 4.36 3.22
N ASN A 170 5.23 4.49 2.64
CA ASN A 170 5.44 5.37 1.49
C ASN A 170 4.81 4.84 0.21
N PHE A 171 5.04 3.57 -0.14
CA PHE A 171 4.62 3.00 -1.42
C PHE A 171 3.10 2.85 -1.49
N PHE A 172 2.47 2.51 -0.37
CA PHE A 172 1.03 2.29 -0.27
C PHE A 172 0.26 3.55 0.16
N SER A 173 0.94 4.67 0.39
CA SER A 173 0.27 5.94 0.63
C SER A 173 -0.49 6.40 -0.61
N LEU A 174 -1.80 6.55 -0.46
CA LEU A 174 -2.64 7.07 -1.53
C LEU A 174 -2.49 8.60 -1.61
N SER A 175 -2.16 9.12 -2.79
CA SER A 175 -2.07 10.55 -3.05
C SER A 175 -3.04 10.97 -4.15
N GLN A 176 -3.59 12.19 -4.04
CA GLN A 176 -4.40 12.78 -5.10
C GLN A 176 -3.47 13.12 -6.26
N THR A 177 -3.66 12.46 -7.39
CA THR A 177 -2.91 12.76 -8.60
C THR A 177 -3.57 13.96 -9.28
N GLY A 178 -2.80 14.93 -9.77
CA GLY A 178 -3.35 16.06 -10.54
C GLY A 178 -3.90 15.67 -11.93
N ARG A 179 -4.10 14.37 -12.18
CA ARG A 179 -4.58 13.80 -13.45
C ARG A 179 -6.11 13.70 -13.42
N GLU A 180 -6.75 13.95 -14.56
CA GLU A 180 -8.18 13.70 -14.72
C GLU A 180 -8.49 12.22 -14.46
N ALA A 181 -9.53 11.96 -13.68
CA ALA A 181 -9.86 10.61 -13.23
C ALA A 181 -10.14 9.67 -14.42
N THR A 182 -9.33 8.62 -14.55
CA THR A 182 -9.41 7.65 -15.67
C THR A 182 -10.68 6.80 -15.58
N LEU A 183 -11.19 6.67 -14.35
CA LEU A 183 -12.52 6.19 -14.08
C LEU A 183 -13.21 7.24 -13.22
N SER A 184 -14.48 7.53 -13.47
CA SER A 184 -15.32 8.23 -12.50
C SER A 184 -15.62 7.37 -11.26
N LEU A 185 -14.70 6.45 -10.89
CA LEU A 185 -14.74 5.65 -9.66
C LEU A 185 -15.14 6.54 -8.50
N PHE A 186 -14.67 7.78 -8.47
CA PHE A 186 -14.80 8.59 -7.28
C PHE A 186 -15.71 9.81 -7.42
N HIS A 187 -16.29 10.07 -8.61
CA HIS A 187 -16.89 11.37 -8.93
C HIS A 187 -15.95 12.54 -8.52
N ARG A 188 -14.64 12.29 -8.58
CA ARG A 188 -13.57 13.24 -8.24
C ARG A 188 -13.10 13.95 -9.49
N GLN A 189 -12.48 15.12 -9.31
CA GLN A 189 -11.63 15.73 -10.34
C GLN A 189 -10.28 14.99 -10.49
N TYR A 190 -9.90 14.15 -9.52
CA TYR A 190 -8.56 13.55 -9.36
C TYR A 190 -8.59 12.12 -8.80
N ASP A 191 -7.75 11.23 -9.32
CA ASP A 191 -7.63 9.84 -8.86
C ASP A 191 -6.73 9.73 -7.61
N LEU A 192 -7.03 8.75 -6.74
CA LEU A 192 -6.10 8.30 -5.71
C LEU A 192 -5.29 7.15 -6.29
N GLU A 193 -3.98 7.32 -6.37
CA GLU A 193 -3.06 6.27 -6.82
C GLU A 193 -1.92 6.09 -5.80
N PRO A 194 -1.34 4.87 -5.72
CA PRO A 194 -0.08 4.66 -5.04
C PRO A 194 1.02 5.53 -5.63
N LEU A 195 2.07 5.76 -4.84
CA LEU A 195 3.21 6.57 -5.27
C LEU A 195 4.19 5.84 -6.20
N VAL A 196 3.93 4.56 -6.47
CA VAL A 196 4.75 3.66 -7.28
C VAL A 196 3.89 2.91 -8.28
N THR A 197 4.51 2.36 -9.33
CA THR A 197 3.79 1.57 -10.34
C THR A 197 3.23 0.27 -9.76
N THR A 198 2.21 -0.28 -10.40
CA THR A 198 1.59 -1.56 -10.03
C THR A 198 2.58 -2.72 -10.14
N ASP A 199 3.45 -2.70 -11.15
CA ASP A 199 4.56 -3.67 -11.29
C ASP A 199 5.51 -3.62 -10.08
N CYS A 200 5.84 -2.42 -9.59
CA CYS A 200 6.66 -2.27 -8.39
C CYS A 200 5.97 -2.88 -7.16
N LEU A 201 4.67 -2.65 -6.98
CA LEU A 201 3.91 -3.22 -5.86
C LEU A 201 3.83 -4.75 -5.93
N LYS A 202 3.56 -5.31 -7.12
CA LYS A 202 3.51 -6.77 -7.35
C LYS A 202 4.83 -7.42 -6.96
N ARG A 203 5.96 -6.81 -7.33
CA ARG A 203 7.30 -7.32 -7.04
C ARG A 203 7.71 -7.10 -5.60
N LEU A 204 7.38 -5.95 -5.01
CA LEU A 204 7.58 -5.72 -3.58
C LEU A 204 6.84 -6.78 -2.75
N TRP A 205 5.61 -7.10 -3.13
CA TRP A 205 4.83 -8.17 -2.49
C TRP A 205 5.53 -9.52 -2.59
N SER A 206 5.74 -10.04 -3.80
CA SER A 206 6.22 -11.41 -4.02
C SER A 206 7.68 -11.62 -3.63
N GLU A 207 8.53 -10.61 -3.79
CA GLU A 207 9.97 -10.74 -3.57
C GLU A 207 10.39 -10.38 -2.13
N LEU A 208 9.62 -9.57 -1.40
CA LEU A 208 10.02 -9.04 -0.10
C LEU A 208 8.99 -9.25 1.01
N LEU A 209 7.72 -8.93 0.78
CA LEU A 209 6.72 -8.91 1.86
C LEU A 209 6.12 -10.29 2.14
N GLU A 210 5.67 -11.00 1.12
CA GLU A 210 5.03 -12.33 1.24
C GLU A 210 5.96 -13.38 1.90
N PRO A 211 7.26 -13.46 1.56
CA PRO A 211 8.15 -14.41 2.23
C PRO A 211 8.38 -14.09 3.72
N ASN A 212 8.09 -12.86 4.15
CA ASN A 212 8.41 -12.34 5.48
C ASN A 212 7.16 -11.94 6.30
N LEU A 213 6.00 -12.51 5.96
CA LEU A 213 4.73 -12.22 6.65
C LEU A 213 4.79 -12.47 8.17
N ALA A 214 5.56 -13.46 8.61
CA ALA A 214 5.73 -13.75 10.04
C ALA A 214 6.24 -12.54 10.85
N ILE A 215 6.98 -11.64 10.22
CA ILE A 215 7.53 -10.41 10.83
C ILE A 215 6.66 -9.21 10.48
N LEU A 216 6.17 -9.14 9.24
CA LEU A 216 5.59 -7.92 8.67
C LEU A 216 4.05 -7.85 8.70
N TYR A 217 3.35 -8.91 9.13
CA TYR A 217 1.88 -8.95 9.06
C TYR A 217 1.21 -7.75 9.75
N GLU A 218 1.75 -7.32 10.90
CA GLU A 218 1.14 -6.25 11.70
C GLU A 218 1.19 -4.92 10.95
N ASP A 219 2.35 -4.62 10.37
CA ASP A 219 2.58 -3.43 9.56
C ASP A 219 1.72 -3.45 8.30
N ILE A 220 1.71 -4.57 7.57
CA ILE A 220 0.95 -4.73 6.33
C ILE A 220 -0.54 -4.51 6.61
N LEU A 221 -1.12 -5.25 7.56
CA LEU A 221 -2.55 -5.14 7.84
C LEU A 221 -2.91 -3.77 8.40
N SER A 222 -2.12 -3.20 9.31
CA SER A 222 -2.43 -1.90 9.93
C SER A 222 -2.32 -0.74 8.94
N ILE A 223 -1.28 -0.72 8.11
CA ILE A 223 -1.08 0.34 7.12
C ILE A 223 -2.16 0.25 6.04
N LEU A 224 -2.37 -0.93 5.43
CA LEU A 224 -3.35 -1.07 4.36
C LEU A 224 -4.79 -0.83 4.84
N THR A 225 -5.13 -1.30 6.05
CA THR A 225 -6.42 -0.99 6.69
C THR A 225 -6.62 0.52 6.81
N SER A 226 -5.60 1.23 7.31
CA SER A 226 -5.67 2.69 7.48
C SER A 226 -5.79 3.44 6.15
N GLN A 227 -5.09 2.99 5.10
CA GLN A 227 -5.16 3.60 3.77
C GLN A 227 -6.53 3.39 3.12
N LEU A 228 -7.12 2.18 3.23
CA LEU A 228 -8.46 1.93 2.71
C LEU A 228 -9.53 2.71 3.49
N MET A 229 -9.43 2.77 4.81
CA MET A 229 -10.34 3.59 5.63
C MET A 229 -10.25 5.06 5.24
N LYS A 230 -9.04 5.60 5.03
CA LYS A 230 -8.83 6.96 4.55
C LYS A 230 -9.46 7.17 3.17
N ALA A 231 -9.24 6.25 2.23
CA ALA A 231 -9.81 6.33 0.89
C ALA A 231 -11.34 6.39 0.90
N VAL A 232 -11.99 5.57 1.74
CA VAL A 232 -13.44 5.57 1.94
C VAL A 232 -13.92 6.85 2.64
N ALA A 233 -13.21 7.33 3.65
CA ALA A 233 -13.56 8.57 4.34
C ALA A 233 -13.51 9.78 3.39
N ASP A 234 -12.42 9.92 2.64
CA ASP A 234 -12.23 10.96 1.63
C ASP A 234 -13.32 10.91 0.54
N MET A 235 -13.84 9.72 0.24
CA MET A 235 -14.99 9.54 -0.66
C MET A 235 -16.31 10.05 -0.08
N SER A 236 -16.58 9.72 1.18
CA SER A 236 -17.86 10.03 1.84
C SER A 236 -18.09 11.54 2.05
N VAL A 237 -17.01 12.32 2.18
CA VAL A 237 -17.07 13.78 2.37
C VAL A 237 -17.45 14.51 1.07
N LEU A 238 -17.06 13.96 -0.09
CA LEU A 238 -17.29 14.59 -1.39
C LEU A 238 -18.68 14.27 -1.97
N ASN A 239 -19.25 13.11 -1.62
CA ASN A 239 -20.51 12.61 -2.19
C ASN A 239 -21.57 12.38 -1.11
N SER A 240 -22.20 13.47 -0.62
CA SER A 240 -23.23 13.40 0.42
C SER A 240 -24.52 12.67 -0.01
N THR A 241 -24.70 12.38 -1.31
CA THR A 241 -25.91 11.78 -1.89
C THR A 241 -25.73 10.36 -2.44
N LEU A 242 -24.50 9.83 -2.54
CA LEU A 242 -24.17 8.57 -3.22
C LEU A 242 -23.41 7.60 -2.31
N ARG A 243 -23.86 7.41 -1.07
CA ARG A 243 -23.38 6.31 -0.21
C ARG A 243 -23.65 4.92 -0.80
N GLU A 244 -24.53 4.83 -1.79
CA GLU A 244 -25.05 3.57 -2.34
C GLU A 244 -24.15 2.94 -3.41
N HIS A 245 -23.15 3.68 -3.93
CA HIS A 245 -22.18 3.16 -4.89
C HIS A 245 -20.74 3.43 -4.42
N ASP A 246 -20.28 2.65 -3.44
CA ASP A 246 -18.85 2.58 -3.11
C ASP A 246 -18.11 1.87 -4.26
N SER A 247 -17.48 2.66 -5.12
CA SER A 247 -16.71 2.18 -6.26
C SER A 247 -15.49 1.35 -5.86
N ILE A 248 -14.97 1.51 -4.64
CA ILE A 248 -13.89 0.67 -4.11
C ILE A 248 -14.41 -0.75 -3.94
N CYS A 249 -15.63 -0.89 -3.41
CA CYS A 249 -16.28 -2.19 -3.30
C CYS A 249 -16.73 -2.74 -4.65
N GLY A 250 -17.21 -1.88 -5.54
CA GLY A 250 -17.64 -2.29 -6.89
C GLY A 250 -16.49 -2.68 -7.81
N ALA A 251 -15.25 -2.28 -7.51
CA ALA A 251 -14.08 -2.61 -8.31
C ALA A 251 -13.80 -4.12 -8.38
N ARG A 252 -14.25 -4.90 -7.40
CA ARG A 252 -13.99 -6.34 -7.34
C ARG A 252 -15.27 -7.13 -7.19
N LYS A 253 -15.48 -8.16 -8.01
CA LYS A 253 -16.66 -9.04 -7.92
C LYS A 253 -16.63 -9.92 -6.68
N VAL A 254 -15.51 -10.61 -6.43
CA VAL A 254 -15.32 -11.54 -5.30
C VAL A 254 -13.93 -11.34 -4.70
N ILE A 255 -13.77 -11.47 -3.38
CA ILE A 255 -12.47 -11.34 -2.70
C ILE A 255 -11.48 -12.46 -3.07
N GLU A 256 -11.99 -13.67 -3.37
CA GLU A 256 -11.18 -14.86 -3.67
C GLU A 256 -10.40 -14.76 -4.99
N GLU A 257 -10.93 -14.05 -5.99
CA GLU A 257 -10.35 -14.00 -7.34
C GLU A 257 -9.30 -12.90 -7.46
N SER A 258 -8.05 -13.27 -7.78
CA SER A 258 -7.00 -12.32 -8.19
C SER A 258 -7.30 -11.80 -9.61
N GLU A 259 -7.31 -10.47 -9.77
CA GLU A 259 -7.57 -9.73 -11.04
C GLU A 259 -9.01 -9.81 -11.60
N GLY A 260 -9.74 -8.70 -11.51
CA GLY A 260 -10.97 -8.48 -12.28
C GLY A 260 -10.73 -7.61 -13.50
N GLU A 261 -11.53 -7.79 -14.56
CA GLU A 261 -11.53 -6.92 -15.77
C GLU A 261 -11.99 -5.47 -15.48
N ALA A 262 -12.42 -5.16 -14.24
CA ALA A 262 -12.94 -3.86 -13.84
C ALA A 262 -12.15 -3.29 -12.65
N GLY A 263 -11.97 -1.97 -12.61
CA GLY A 263 -11.34 -1.24 -11.51
C GLY A 263 -9.82 -1.02 -11.67
N PRO A 264 -9.21 -0.23 -10.77
CA PRO A 264 -7.79 0.11 -10.86
C PRO A 264 -6.95 -1.06 -10.32
N GLU A 265 -5.94 -1.47 -11.08
CA GLU A 265 -5.08 -2.63 -10.76
C GLU A 265 -4.47 -2.56 -9.36
N TRP A 266 -4.04 -1.37 -8.92
CA TRP A 266 -3.46 -1.19 -7.59
C TRP A 266 -4.41 -1.57 -6.45
N LEU A 267 -5.71 -1.38 -6.61
CA LEU A 267 -6.68 -1.71 -5.56
C LEU A 267 -6.82 -3.22 -5.41
N HIS A 268 -6.76 -3.97 -6.52
CA HIS A 268 -6.74 -5.43 -6.48
C HIS A 268 -5.51 -5.93 -5.73
N ILE A 269 -4.34 -5.32 -5.99
CA ILE A 269 -3.09 -5.64 -5.26
C ILE A 269 -3.27 -5.40 -3.75
N PHE A 270 -3.84 -4.26 -3.32
CA PHE A 270 -4.07 -4.00 -1.90
C PHE A 270 -4.99 -5.06 -1.26
N ILE A 271 -6.08 -5.42 -1.93
CA ILE A 271 -7.02 -6.41 -1.42
C ILE A 271 -6.35 -7.78 -1.34
N ASP A 272 -5.57 -8.18 -2.36
CA ASP A 272 -4.83 -9.45 -2.36
C ASP A 272 -3.82 -9.50 -1.22
N MET A 273 -3.04 -8.45 -1.00
CA MET A 273 -2.07 -8.40 0.10
C MET A 273 -2.75 -8.50 1.48
N MET A 274 -3.86 -7.80 1.68
CA MET A 274 -4.63 -7.90 2.93
C MET A 274 -5.23 -9.29 3.13
N ARG A 275 -5.83 -9.85 2.07
CA ARG A 275 -6.42 -11.19 2.06
C ARG A 275 -5.37 -12.25 2.38
N ASP A 276 -4.26 -12.24 1.67
CA ASP A 276 -3.23 -13.27 1.78
C ASP A 276 -2.53 -13.17 3.15
N THR A 277 -2.36 -11.95 3.68
CA THR A 277 -1.82 -11.74 5.03
C THR A 277 -2.76 -12.25 6.12
N ILE A 278 -4.08 -12.01 6.03
CA ILE A 278 -5.01 -12.55 7.04
C ILE A 278 -5.18 -14.07 6.91
N LEU A 279 -5.15 -14.62 5.70
CA LEU A 279 -5.14 -16.07 5.48
C LEU A 279 -3.87 -16.71 6.03
N PHE A 280 -2.73 -16.03 5.96
CA PHE A 280 -1.50 -16.47 6.63
C PHE A 280 -1.72 -16.59 8.15
N LEU A 281 -2.30 -15.58 8.81
CA LEU A 281 -2.60 -15.64 10.24
C LEU A 281 -3.59 -16.76 10.61
N ILE A 282 -4.59 -17.01 9.76
CA ILE A 282 -5.52 -18.14 9.94
C ILE A 282 -4.76 -19.46 9.84
N LYS A 283 -3.92 -19.63 8.82
CA LYS A 283 -3.16 -20.85 8.56
C LYS A 283 -2.16 -21.17 9.67
N THR A 284 -1.57 -20.16 10.29
CA THR A 284 -0.62 -20.30 11.41
C THR A 284 -1.30 -20.35 12.77
N ASP A 285 -2.63 -20.27 12.83
CA ASP A 285 -3.43 -20.12 14.05
C ASP A 285 -2.98 -18.94 14.95
N ASP A 286 -2.51 -17.86 14.32
CA ASP A 286 -2.11 -16.65 15.04
C ASP A 286 -3.34 -15.87 15.51
N LYS A 287 -3.46 -15.66 16.83
CA LYS A 287 -4.61 -14.99 17.45
C LYS A 287 -4.70 -13.50 17.13
N SER A 288 -3.65 -12.89 16.59
CA SER A 288 -3.67 -11.49 16.16
C SER A 288 -4.73 -11.24 15.08
N ARG A 289 -5.18 -12.27 14.37
CA ARG A 289 -6.32 -12.18 13.43
C ARG A 289 -7.60 -11.65 14.08
N GLU A 290 -7.85 -11.97 15.35
CA GLU A 290 -9.06 -11.54 16.09
C GLU A 290 -9.12 -10.01 16.22
N PHE A 291 -7.96 -9.36 16.42
CA PHE A 291 -7.88 -7.89 16.46
C PHE A 291 -8.34 -7.28 15.12
N TYR A 292 -7.85 -7.81 14.01
CA TYR A 292 -8.24 -7.34 12.68
C TYR A 292 -9.70 -7.63 12.36
N TYR A 293 -10.26 -8.74 12.85
CA TYR A 293 -11.69 -9.01 12.71
C TYR A 293 -12.54 -7.93 13.37
N GLU A 294 -12.23 -7.57 14.60
CA GLU A 294 -12.95 -6.51 15.31
C GLU A 294 -12.71 -5.13 14.69
N TRP A 295 -11.48 -4.85 14.25
CA TRP A 295 -11.15 -3.58 13.62
C TRP A 295 -11.91 -3.41 12.31
N TRP A 296 -11.87 -4.39 11.42
CA TRP A 296 -12.57 -4.35 10.15
C TRP A 296 -14.08 -4.30 10.33
N ARG A 297 -14.63 -5.06 11.28
CA ARG A 297 -16.06 -5.01 11.62
C ARG A 297 -16.52 -3.57 11.92
N ARG A 298 -15.70 -2.81 12.65
CA ARG A 298 -16.02 -1.43 13.10
C ARG A 298 -15.58 -0.33 12.14
N SER A 299 -14.81 -0.66 11.10
CA SER A 299 -14.12 0.30 10.22
C SER A 299 -15.04 1.25 9.42
N LYS A 300 -16.33 0.93 9.31
CA LYS A 300 -17.29 1.62 8.42
C LYS A 300 -16.83 1.68 6.95
N ALA A 301 -15.90 0.82 6.56
CA ALA A 301 -15.40 0.69 5.20
C ALA A 301 -15.92 -0.63 4.62
N PRO A 302 -16.87 -0.60 3.66
CA PRO A 302 -17.51 -1.83 3.20
C PRO A 302 -16.53 -2.81 2.53
N ILE A 303 -15.43 -2.35 1.93
CA ILE A 303 -14.39 -3.23 1.40
C ILE A 303 -13.73 -4.07 2.50
N LEU A 304 -13.49 -3.49 3.68
CA LEU A 304 -12.94 -4.20 4.83
C LEU A 304 -13.95 -5.19 5.41
N TRP A 305 -15.25 -4.89 5.35
CA TRP A 305 -16.30 -5.86 5.70
C TRP A 305 -16.31 -7.06 4.75
N ARG A 306 -16.10 -6.85 3.45
CA ARG A 306 -16.00 -7.96 2.49
C ARG A 306 -14.79 -8.84 2.78
N ILE A 307 -13.62 -8.24 3.02
CA ILE A 307 -12.40 -8.98 3.40
C ILE A 307 -12.62 -9.74 4.71
N LEU A 308 -13.28 -9.12 5.71
CA LEU A 308 -13.66 -9.79 6.96
C LEU A 308 -14.55 -11.01 6.72
N LEU A 309 -15.64 -10.85 5.98
CA LEU A 309 -16.59 -11.94 5.71
C LEU A 309 -15.91 -13.08 4.96
N TYR A 310 -15.04 -12.77 4.00
CA TYR A 310 -14.20 -13.77 3.36
C TYR A 310 -13.30 -14.47 4.38
N ALA A 311 -12.55 -13.73 5.20
CA ALA A 311 -11.62 -14.30 6.17
C ALA A 311 -12.31 -15.23 7.20
N ILE A 312 -13.45 -14.83 7.78
CA ILE A 312 -14.18 -15.70 8.73
C ILE A 312 -14.82 -16.91 8.06
N SER A 313 -15.11 -16.81 6.75
CA SER A 313 -15.64 -17.95 5.98
C SER A 313 -14.57 -19.02 5.76
N GLU A 314 -13.31 -18.61 5.65
CA GLU A 314 -12.15 -19.50 5.47
C GLU A 314 -11.50 -19.90 6.81
N ASP A 315 -11.76 -19.19 7.92
CA ASP A 315 -11.20 -19.52 9.24
C ASP A 315 -11.88 -20.75 9.87
N PRO A 316 -11.17 -21.89 10.05
CA PRO A 316 -11.75 -23.09 10.65
C PRO A 316 -12.07 -22.96 12.14
N SER A 317 -11.45 -21.99 12.84
CA SER A 317 -11.72 -21.72 14.25
C SER A 317 -13.05 -20.99 14.48
N CYS A 318 -13.59 -20.36 13.43
CA CYS A 318 -14.92 -19.77 13.46
C CYS A 318 -16.01 -20.85 13.36
N SER A 319 -16.97 -20.85 14.29
CA SER A 319 -18.15 -21.70 14.20
C SER A 319 -19.16 -21.14 13.19
N ASP A 320 -20.06 -21.99 12.69
CA ASP A 320 -21.15 -21.55 11.81
C ASP A 320 -22.06 -20.52 12.50
N ASP A 321 -22.34 -20.73 13.79
CA ASP A 321 -23.07 -19.76 14.63
C ASP A 321 -22.36 -18.41 14.69
N TYR A 322 -21.03 -18.40 14.82
CA TYR A 322 -20.26 -17.15 14.84
C TYR A 322 -20.34 -16.43 13.49
N ARG A 323 -20.17 -17.15 12.37
CA ARG A 323 -20.23 -16.55 11.01
C ARG A 323 -21.58 -15.88 10.75
N ILE A 324 -22.68 -16.55 11.09
CA ILE A 324 -24.04 -16.03 10.93
C ILE A 324 -24.29 -14.88 11.92
N GLY A 325 -23.85 -15.02 13.17
CA GLY A 325 -23.96 -13.99 14.20
C GLY A 325 -23.32 -12.67 13.76
N VAL A 326 -22.11 -12.70 13.20
CA VAL A 326 -21.43 -11.51 12.69
C VAL A 326 -22.28 -10.77 11.64
N ILE A 327 -22.95 -11.48 10.74
CA ILE A 327 -23.80 -10.87 9.70
C ILE A 327 -25.03 -10.19 10.34
N LEU A 328 -25.69 -10.89 11.27
CA LEU A 328 -26.91 -10.39 11.91
C LEU A 328 -26.64 -9.21 12.85
N ASP A 329 -25.62 -9.32 13.71
CA ASP A 329 -25.26 -8.33 14.72
C ASP A 329 -24.91 -6.97 14.11
N ASN A 330 -24.40 -6.97 12.87
CA ASN A 330 -24.03 -5.75 12.14
C ASN A 330 -25.10 -5.28 11.14
N GLY A 331 -26.26 -5.96 11.09
CA GLY A 331 -27.35 -5.62 10.16
C GLY A 331 -26.96 -5.78 8.69
N TRP A 332 -26.05 -6.71 8.38
CA TRP A 332 -25.49 -6.84 7.04
C TRP A 332 -26.31 -7.73 6.12
N LEU A 333 -27.22 -8.56 6.63
CA LEU A 333 -27.91 -9.61 5.88
C LEU A 333 -28.49 -9.15 4.51
N THR A 334 -29.02 -7.93 4.45
CA THR A 334 -29.63 -7.35 3.24
C THR A 334 -28.76 -6.30 2.55
N ASN A 335 -27.50 -6.16 2.96
CA ASN A 335 -26.56 -5.20 2.39
C ASN A 335 -26.16 -5.63 0.96
N PRO A 336 -26.52 -4.84 -0.08
CA PRO A 336 -26.25 -5.22 -1.46
C PRO A 336 -24.75 -5.25 -1.80
N VAL A 337 -23.93 -4.48 -1.11
CA VAL A 337 -22.47 -4.43 -1.32
C VAL A 337 -21.78 -5.72 -0.85
N LEU A 338 -22.36 -6.38 0.15
CA LEU A 338 -21.81 -7.59 0.77
C LEU A 338 -22.48 -8.87 0.24
N ARG A 339 -23.36 -8.75 -0.75
CA ARG A 339 -24.23 -9.84 -1.25
C ARG A 339 -23.45 -11.13 -1.49
N VAL A 340 -22.35 -11.06 -2.24
CA VAL A 340 -21.58 -12.24 -2.67
C VAL A 340 -21.06 -13.02 -1.45
N GLU A 341 -20.41 -12.33 -0.52
CA GLU A 341 -19.83 -12.95 0.66
C GLU A 341 -20.90 -13.46 1.63
N ILE A 342 -22.00 -12.71 1.82
CA ILE A 342 -23.11 -13.14 2.68
C ILE A 342 -23.78 -14.39 2.10
N VAL A 343 -24.07 -14.41 0.79
CA VAL A 343 -24.67 -15.58 0.13
C VAL A 343 -23.80 -16.82 0.32
N LYS A 344 -22.47 -16.69 0.14
CA LYS A 344 -21.52 -17.80 0.36
C LYS A 344 -21.60 -18.32 1.81
N ILE A 345 -21.57 -17.42 2.80
CA ILE A 345 -21.64 -17.80 4.22
C ILE A 345 -22.98 -18.45 4.57
N ILE A 346 -24.10 -17.84 4.18
CA ILE A 346 -25.45 -18.36 4.49
C ILE A 346 -25.60 -19.75 3.89
N ARG A 347 -25.24 -19.93 2.61
CA ARG A 347 -25.34 -21.23 1.93
C ARG A 347 -24.52 -22.33 2.62
N ASN A 348 -23.33 -22.00 3.11
CA ASN A 348 -22.41 -22.98 3.71
C ASN A 348 -22.71 -23.26 5.18
N SER A 349 -23.10 -22.25 5.95
CA SER A 349 -23.19 -22.32 7.41
C SER A 349 -24.62 -22.49 7.94
N LEU A 350 -25.65 -22.07 7.19
CA LEU A 350 -27.02 -22.02 7.71
C LEU A 350 -27.52 -23.39 8.16
N ARG A 351 -27.14 -24.49 7.49
CA ARG A 351 -27.59 -25.86 7.86
C ARG A 351 -27.11 -26.28 9.25
N ALA A 352 -25.85 -26.03 9.58
CA ALA A 352 -25.23 -26.44 10.85
C ALA A 352 -25.46 -25.44 12.00
N THR A 353 -25.98 -24.25 11.68
CA THR A 353 -26.25 -23.19 12.65
C THR A 353 -27.40 -23.55 13.61
N SER A 354 -27.37 -22.99 14.82
CA SER A 354 -28.43 -23.15 15.82
C SER A 354 -29.80 -22.64 15.33
N ILE A 355 -30.87 -23.24 15.89
CA ILE A 355 -32.27 -22.91 15.52
C ILE A 355 -32.58 -21.44 15.79
N SER A 356 -32.01 -20.87 16.85
CA SER A 356 -32.22 -19.47 17.23
C SER A 356 -31.74 -18.50 16.15
N LEU A 357 -30.53 -18.69 15.62
CA LEU A 357 -29.96 -17.89 14.55
C LEU A 357 -30.69 -18.12 13.22
N LYS A 358 -31.06 -19.38 12.90
CA LYS A 358 -31.89 -19.66 11.71
C LYS A 358 -33.20 -18.88 11.72
N LYS A 359 -33.88 -18.84 12.88
CA LYS A 359 -35.11 -18.07 13.06
C LYS A 359 -34.87 -16.57 12.87
N MET A 360 -33.81 -16.01 13.46
CA MET A 360 -33.46 -14.60 13.27
C MET A 360 -33.14 -14.25 11.81
N VAL A 361 -32.50 -15.14 11.05
CA VAL A 361 -32.29 -14.95 9.60
C VAL A 361 -33.63 -14.81 8.87
N VAL A 362 -34.56 -15.75 9.09
CA VAL A 362 -35.89 -15.73 8.45
C VAL A 362 -36.70 -14.50 8.86
N GLU A 363 -36.72 -14.16 10.15
CA GLU A 363 -37.41 -12.97 10.67
C GLU A 363 -36.85 -11.68 10.09
N THR A 364 -35.52 -11.60 9.92
CA THR A 364 -34.87 -10.43 9.31
C THR A 364 -35.23 -10.30 7.83
N ILE A 365 -35.24 -11.42 7.09
CA ILE A 365 -35.68 -11.46 5.69
C ILE A 365 -37.16 -11.01 5.57
N GLU A 366 -38.04 -11.53 6.44
CA GLU A 366 -39.45 -11.13 6.47
C GLU A 366 -39.62 -9.64 6.77
N ALA A 367 -38.90 -9.11 7.76
CA ALA A 367 -38.98 -7.71 8.14
C ALA A 367 -38.57 -6.78 6.99
N GLU A 368 -37.51 -7.12 6.25
CA GLU A 368 -37.04 -6.34 5.11
C GLU A 368 -37.96 -6.46 3.89
N ALA A 369 -38.47 -7.65 3.58
CA ALA A 369 -39.49 -7.83 2.54
C ALA A 369 -40.75 -7.00 2.82
N ASN A 370 -41.19 -6.94 4.08
CA ASN A 370 -42.34 -6.12 4.50
C ASN A 370 -42.08 -4.61 4.42
N LYS A 371 -40.84 -4.14 4.62
CA LYS A 371 -40.48 -2.72 4.46
C LYS A 371 -40.57 -2.29 3.00
N VAL A 372 -40.09 -3.12 2.08
CA VAL A 372 -40.20 -2.89 0.62
C VAL A 372 -41.68 -2.80 0.21
N ASN A 373 -42.53 -3.67 0.77
CA ASN A 373 -43.98 -3.69 0.50
C ASN A 373 -44.77 -2.50 1.08
N LYS A 374 -44.29 -1.87 2.16
CA LYS A 374 -44.93 -0.65 2.72
C LYS A 374 -44.47 0.63 2.02
N GLY A 375 -43.25 0.65 1.47
CA GLY A 375 -42.77 1.77 0.66
C GLY A 375 -43.31 1.78 -0.78
N SER A 376 -43.78 0.63 -1.28
CA SER A 376 -44.28 0.46 -2.65
C SER A 376 -45.74 0.87 -2.85
N GLU A 377 -46.50 1.22 -1.81
CA GLU A 377 -47.85 1.82 -1.96
C GLU A 377 -47.82 3.21 -2.63
N HIS A 378 -46.64 3.80 -2.90
CA HIS A 378 -46.53 5.10 -3.58
C HIS A 378 -45.83 5.09 -4.95
N ILE A 379 -45.18 3.99 -5.37
CA ILE A 379 -44.54 3.90 -6.68
C ILE A 379 -44.65 2.47 -7.20
N ALA A 380 -45.54 2.25 -8.17
CA ALA A 380 -45.70 0.96 -8.84
C ALA A 380 -44.42 0.58 -9.61
N GLY A 381 -43.87 -0.61 -9.34
CA GLY A 381 -42.90 -1.26 -10.23
C GLY A 381 -41.49 -1.54 -9.69
N LEU A 382 -41.23 -1.50 -8.38
CA LEU A 382 -39.94 -1.97 -7.83
C LEU A 382 -40.02 -3.46 -7.47
N ARG A 383 -39.30 -4.30 -8.25
CA ARG A 383 -39.02 -5.71 -7.93
C ARG A 383 -38.36 -5.81 -6.53
N LEU A 384 -38.60 -6.92 -5.83
CA LEU A 384 -37.88 -7.23 -4.58
C LEU A 384 -36.37 -7.05 -4.77
N ASN A 385 -35.69 -6.63 -3.71
CA ASN A 385 -34.23 -6.55 -3.72
C ASN A 385 -33.68 -7.94 -4.12
N PRO A 386 -32.88 -8.07 -5.19
CA PRO A 386 -32.43 -9.36 -5.69
C PRO A 386 -31.58 -10.14 -4.68
N VAL A 387 -31.06 -9.48 -3.64
CA VAL A 387 -30.45 -10.14 -2.48
C VAL A 387 -31.49 -10.94 -1.67
N ILE A 388 -32.67 -10.37 -1.45
CA ILE A 388 -33.75 -10.99 -0.66
C ILE A 388 -34.29 -12.24 -1.38
N GLU A 389 -34.51 -12.15 -2.70
CA GLU A 389 -34.95 -13.31 -3.50
C GLU A 389 -33.93 -14.46 -3.46
N GLU A 390 -32.65 -14.15 -3.58
CA GLU A 390 -31.59 -15.17 -3.52
C GLU A 390 -31.45 -15.77 -2.11
N MET A 391 -31.59 -14.96 -1.05
CA MET A 391 -31.56 -15.45 0.33
C MET A 391 -32.74 -16.36 0.65
N LEU A 392 -33.94 -16.04 0.17
CA LEU A 392 -35.13 -16.88 0.33
C LEU A 392 -34.91 -18.26 -0.29
N SER A 393 -34.42 -18.31 -1.53
CA SER A 393 -34.08 -19.56 -2.21
C SER A 393 -33.04 -20.39 -1.44
N ILE A 394 -32.01 -19.77 -0.86
CA ILE A 394 -30.99 -20.50 -0.08
C ILE A 394 -31.57 -21.04 1.24
N VAL A 395 -32.43 -20.25 1.87
CA VAL A 395 -33.12 -20.65 3.10
C VAL A 395 -34.03 -21.85 2.83
N GLU A 396 -34.77 -21.86 1.72
CA GLU A 396 -35.60 -22.99 1.27
C GLU A 396 -34.76 -24.26 1.05
N GLU A 397 -33.64 -24.17 0.33
CA GLU A 397 -32.73 -25.30 0.07
C GLU A 397 -32.02 -25.83 1.32
N SER A 398 -31.90 -24.99 2.36
CA SER A 398 -31.17 -25.31 3.59
C SER A 398 -32.09 -25.70 4.74
N ALA A 399 -33.38 -25.37 4.67
CA ALA A 399 -34.37 -25.65 5.72
C ALA A 399 -34.93 -27.07 5.62
N VAL A 400 -34.11 -28.08 5.93
CA VAL A 400 -34.58 -29.47 5.89
C VAL A 400 -35.08 -30.02 7.24
N ASP A 401 -34.76 -29.48 8.43
CA ASP A 401 -35.04 -30.24 9.68
C ASP A 401 -35.96 -29.59 10.74
N SER A 402 -36.43 -28.35 10.60
CA SER A 402 -37.30 -27.70 11.62
C SER A 402 -38.69 -27.34 11.10
N PRO A 403 -39.78 -27.90 11.67
CA PRO A 403 -41.16 -27.58 11.30
C PRO A 403 -41.54 -26.11 11.52
N GLU A 404 -40.93 -25.45 12.52
CA GLU A 404 -41.22 -24.04 12.84
C GLU A 404 -40.64 -23.10 11.78
N ILE A 405 -39.45 -23.43 11.27
CA ILE A 405 -38.79 -22.67 10.19
C ILE A 405 -39.54 -22.85 8.88
N ARG A 406 -39.99 -24.08 8.58
CA ARG A 406 -40.82 -24.34 7.38
C ARG A 406 -42.11 -23.53 7.38
N ARG A 407 -42.81 -23.41 8.52
CA ARG A 407 -44.02 -22.59 8.63
C ARG A 407 -43.76 -21.10 8.38
N LEU A 408 -42.60 -20.58 8.81
CA LEU A 408 -42.23 -19.18 8.56
C LEU A 408 -41.91 -18.94 7.07
N ILE A 409 -41.29 -19.92 6.40
CA ILE A 409 -41.02 -19.87 4.95
C ILE A 409 -42.34 -19.99 4.16
N GLU A 410 -43.21 -20.94 4.50
CA GLU A 410 -44.53 -21.09 3.87
C GLU A 410 -45.38 -19.81 4.02
N ALA A 411 -45.34 -19.15 5.18
CA ALA A 411 -46.02 -17.87 5.40
C ALA A 411 -45.42 -16.70 4.57
N LEU A 412 -44.15 -16.78 4.19
CA LEU A 412 -43.49 -15.83 3.29
C LEU A 412 -43.90 -16.08 1.84
N GLU A 413 -43.97 -17.34 1.42
CA GLU A 413 -44.42 -17.74 0.07
C GLU A 413 -45.88 -17.34 -0.18
N GLU A 414 -46.79 -17.62 0.77
CA GLU A 414 -48.21 -17.26 0.64
C GLU A 414 -48.41 -15.74 0.49
N LYS A 415 -47.58 -14.93 1.17
CA LYS A 415 -47.63 -13.46 1.05
C LYS A 415 -47.01 -12.91 -0.24
N ASN A 416 -46.05 -13.63 -0.83
CA ASN A 416 -45.37 -13.23 -2.07
C ASN A 416 -46.13 -13.71 -3.33
N ASN A 417 -46.86 -14.82 -3.25
CA ASN A 417 -47.62 -15.40 -4.36
C ASN A 417 -49.11 -14.97 -4.39
N ASP A 418 -49.55 -14.04 -3.55
CA ASP A 418 -50.95 -13.57 -3.53
C ASP A 418 -51.31 -12.87 -4.86
N PRO A 419 -52.19 -13.46 -5.69
CA PRO A 419 -52.51 -12.94 -7.03
C PRO A 419 -53.34 -11.65 -7.00
N THR A 420 -53.75 -11.16 -5.83
CA THR A 420 -54.36 -9.83 -5.68
C THR A 420 -53.35 -8.68 -5.64
N ARG A 421 -52.04 -8.96 -5.75
CA ARG A 421 -50.94 -7.97 -5.66
C ARG A 421 -50.05 -7.86 -6.91
N GLN A 422 -50.39 -8.49 -8.04
CA GLN A 422 -49.69 -8.32 -9.34
C GLN A 422 -50.19 -7.13 -10.15
#